data_AF-A0A1V4RKR0-F1
#
_entry.id   AF-A0A1V4RKR0-F1
#
_cell.length_a   1.000
_cell.length_b   1.000
_cell.length_c   1.000
_cell.angle_alpha   90.00
_cell.angle_beta   90.00
_cell.angle_gamma   90.00
#
_symmetry.space_group_name_H-M   'P 1'
#
loop_
_entity.id
_entity.type
_entity.pdbx_description
1 polymer ?
#
loop_
_entity_poly.entity_id
_entity_poly.type
_entity_poly.pdbx_seq_one_letter_code
_entity_poly.pdbx_strand_id
1 'polypeptide(L)' 'MKSFEEVENLASESTNQYKLALAMAKRVRALRDGAPCLVPEIENPQQNAVKAAMAEFARGLISYSTPETQHIDQGVNKQ' A
#
# COMPACT_ATOMS: atom_id res chain seq x y z
N MET A 1 -17.45 -5.61 2.45
CA MET A 1 -17.86 -4.20 2.52
C MET A 1 -17.06 -3.41 3.56
N LYS A 2 -16.79 -3.92 4.78
CA LYS A 2 -15.97 -3.20 5.78
C LYS A 2 -14.57 -2.76 5.31
N SER A 3 -13.81 -3.63 4.64
CA SER A 3 -12.45 -3.29 4.17
C SER A 3 -12.40 -2.23 3.08
N PHE A 4 -13.50 -1.97 2.37
CA PHE A 4 -13.54 -0.87 1.40
C PHE A 4 -13.62 0.46 2.13
N GLU A 5 -14.53 0.58 3.11
CA GLU A 5 -14.71 1.77 3.93
C GLU A 5 -13.45 2.11 4.74
N GLU A 6 -12.76 1.10 5.28
CA GLU A 6 -11.48 1.29 5.98
C GLU A 6 -10.38 1.81 5.05
N VAL A 7 -10.34 1.35 3.79
CA VAL A 7 -9.39 1.86 2.78
C VAL A 7 -9.74 3.28 2.34
N GLU A 8 -11.02 3.61 2.20
CA GLU A 8 -11.47 4.98 1.91
C GLU A 8 -11.09 5.94 3.04
N ASN A 9 -11.27 5.53 4.31
CA ASN A 9 -10.82 6.30 5.46
C ASN A 9 -9.29 6.51 5.42
N LEU A 10 -8.52 5.45 5.19
CA LEU A 10 -7.07 5.53 5.02
C LEU A 10 -6.67 6.45 3.85
N ALA A 11 -7.42 6.43 2.75
CA ALA A 11 -7.19 7.31 1.61
C ALA A 11 -7.50 8.78 1.94
N SER A 12 -8.53 9.03 2.76
CA SER A 12 -8.91 10.38 3.20
C SER A 12 -7.90 11.00 4.18
N GLU A 13 -7.26 10.16 5.01
CA GLU A 13 -6.23 10.58 5.96
C GLU A 13 -4.84 10.67 5.31
N SER A 14 -4.64 9.99 4.18
CA SER A 14 -3.38 9.99 3.45
C SER A 14 -3.13 11.33 2.78
N THR A 15 -1.93 11.87 2.99
CA THR A 15 -1.44 13.06 2.27
C THR A 15 -1.22 12.79 0.78
N ASN A 16 -1.22 11.51 0.35
CA ASN A 16 -1.11 11.15 -1.05
C ASN A 16 -1.82 9.82 -1.38
N GLN A 17 -3.00 9.93 -1.98
CA GLN A 17 -3.84 8.79 -2.36
C GLN A 17 -3.25 7.95 -3.49
N TYR A 18 -2.50 8.56 -4.42
CA TYR A 18 -1.83 7.83 -5.50
C TYR A 18 -0.73 6.90 -4.99
N LYS A 19 -0.03 7.30 -3.92
CA LYS A 19 0.98 6.47 -3.25
C LYS A 19 0.34 5.28 -2.55
N LEU A 20 -0.81 5.46 -1.89
CA LEU A 20 -1.59 4.37 -1.32
C LEU A 20 -2.02 3.38 -2.42
N ALA A 21 -2.60 3.88 -3.52
CA ALA A 21 -3.00 3.06 -4.66
C ALA A 21 -1.82 2.28 -5.26
N LEU A 22 -0.65 2.92 -5.42
CA LEU A 22 0.56 2.28 -5.91
C LEU A 22 1.06 1.19 -4.96
N ALA A 23 1.06 1.43 -3.64
CA ALA A 23 1.46 0.46 -2.65
C ALA A 23 0.55 -0.78 -2.66
N MET A 24 -0.76 -0.57 -2.74
CA MET A 24 -1.74 -1.65 -2.88
C MET A 24 -1.53 -2.43 -4.19
N ALA A 25 -1.33 -1.74 -5.32
CA ALA A 25 -1.09 -2.40 -6.61
C ALA A 25 0.18 -3.27 -6.59
N LYS A 26 1.26 -2.77 -5.96
CA LYS A 26 2.50 -3.57 -5.76
C LYS A 26 2.22 -4.80 -4.89
N ARG A 27 1.43 -4.65 -3.83
CA ARG A 27 1.08 -5.77 -2.95
C ARG A 27 0.24 -6.82 -3.66
N VAL A 28 -0.75 -6.41 -4.46
CA VAL A 28 -1.54 -7.31 -5.30
C VAL A 28 -0.65 -8.12 -6.24
N ARG A 29 0.35 -7.50 -6.86
CA ARG A 29 1.32 -8.22 -7.71
C ARG A 29 2.10 -9.25 -6.89
N ALA A 30 2.67 -8.86 -5.75
CA ALA A 30 3.42 -9.78 -4.90
C ALA A 30 2.59 -10.99 -4.45
N LEU A 31 1.31 -10.79 -4.10
CA LEU A 31 0.40 -11.88 -3.73
C LEU A 31 0.16 -12.84 -4.91
N ARG A 32 0.01 -12.32 -6.14
CA ARG A 32 -0.10 -13.16 -7.35
C ARG A 32 1.17 -13.95 -7.63
N ASP A 33 2.33 -13.40 -7.29
CA ASP A 33 3.64 -14.03 -7.44
C ASP A 33 3.95 -15.05 -6.31
N GLY A 34 3.02 -15.26 -5.38
CA GLY A 34 3.14 -16.27 -4.32
C GLY A 34 3.64 -15.75 -2.96
N ALA A 35 3.70 -14.42 -2.77
CA ALA A 35 4.02 -13.86 -1.46
C ALA A 35 2.98 -14.29 -0.40
N PRO A 36 3.40 -14.44 0.88
CA PRO A 36 2.49 -14.85 1.94
C PRO A 36 1.41 -13.79 2.18
N CYS A 37 0.16 -14.23 2.34
CA CYS A 37 -0.95 -13.39 2.78
C CYS A 37 -0.94 -13.28 4.31
N LEU A 38 -1.11 -12.07 4.83
CA LEU A 38 -1.14 -11.79 6.27
C LEU A 38 -2.54 -11.88 6.88
N VAL A 39 -3.57 -12.08 6.03
CA VAL A 39 -4.96 -12.25 6.44
C VAL A 39 -5.34 -13.73 6.34
N PRO A 40 -5.44 -14.45 7.47
CA PRO A 40 -5.59 -15.91 7.49
C PRO A 40 -6.94 -16.40 6.94
N GLU A 41 -8.00 -15.61 7.04
CA GLU A 41 -9.33 -15.98 6.53
C GLU A 41 -9.51 -15.82 5.01
N ILE A 42 -8.48 -15.36 4.28
CA ILE A 42 -8.53 -15.26 2.81
C ILE A 42 -7.91 -16.51 2.20
N GLU A 43 -8.79 -17.39 1.73
CA GLU A 43 -8.42 -18.56 0.95
C GLU A 43 -7.91 -18.16 -0.45
N ASN A 44 -6.97 -18.94 -0.99
CA ASN A 44 -6.38 -18.76 -2.31
C ASN A 44 -5.97 -17.28 -2.60
N PRO A 45 -5.04 -16.71 -1.81
CA PRO A 45 -4.71 -15.29 -1.87
C PRO A 45 -4.16 -14.84 -3.23
N GLN A 46 -3.59 -15.74 -4.04
CA GLN A 46 -3.16 -15.47 -5.42
C GLN A 46 -4.36 -15.09 -6.31
N GLN A 47 -5.46 -15.84 -6.20
CA GLN A 47 -6.70 -15.59 -6.95
C GLN A 47 -7.49 -14.42 -6.35
N ASN A 48 -7.41 -14.24 -5.03
CA ASN A 48 -8.08 -13.18 -4.27
C ASN A 48 -7.17 -11.99 -3.95
N ALA A 49 -6.13 -11.75 -4.74
CA ALA A 49 -5.03 -10.84 -4.40
C ALA A 49 -5.48 -9.39 -4.10
N VAL A 50 -6.50 -8.89 -4.80
CA VAL A 50 -7.06 -7.55 -4.54
C VAL A 50 -7.74 -7.51 -3.17
N LYS A 51 -8.59 -8.50 -2.87
CA LYS A 51 -9.28 -8.63 -1.58
C LYS A 51 -8.28 -8.80 -0.44
N ALA A 52 -7.24 -9.61 -0.65
CA ALA A 52 -6.16 -9.81 0.31
C ALA A 52 -5.41 -8.51 0.60
N ALA A 53 -4.91 -7.83 -0.44
CA ALA A 53 -4.23 -6.55 -0.25
C ALA A 53 -5.12 -5.51 0.44
N MET A 54 -6.39 -5.37 0.04
CA MET A 54 -7.32 -4.45 0.72
C MET A 54 -7.48 -4.78 2.21
N ALA A 55 -7.67 -6.05 2.56
CA ALA A 55 -7.83 -6.46 3.94
C ALA A 55 -6.53 -6.27 4.77
N GLU A 56 -5.36 -6.50 4.17
CA GLU A 56 -4.06 -6.24 4.81
C GLU A 56 -3.84 -4.77 5.12
N PHE A 57 -4.15 -3.87 4.17
CA PHE A 57 -4.03 -2.43 4.36
C PHE A 57 -5.06 -1.91 5.35
N ALA A 58 -6.32 -2.36 5.25
CA ALA A 58 -7.40 -1.96 6.14
C ALA A 58 -7.13 -2.33 7.62
N ARG A 59 -6.43 -3.45 7.85
CA ARG A 59 -6.02 -3.90 9.19
C ARG A 59 -4.67 -3.33 9.66
N GLY A 60 -4.04 -2.45 8.88
CA GLY A 60 -2.73 -1.90 9.21
C GLY A 60 -1.59 -2.93 9.24
N LEU A 61 -1.73 -4.07 8.55
CA LEU A 61 -0.73 -5.14 8.52
C LEU A 61 0.43 -4.86 7.55
N ILE A 62 0.26 -3.90 6.65
CA ILE A 62 1.27 -3.46 5.70
C ILE A 62 1.60 -2.01 6.00
N SER A 63 2.84 -1.75 6.42
CA SER A 63 3.38 -0.40 6.42
C SER A 63 3.84 -0.03 5.01
N TYR A 64 3.40 1.13 4.52
CA TYR A 64 3.91 1.72 3.30
C TYR A 64 4.49 3.09 3.65
N SER A 65 5.76 3.30 3.33
CA SER A 65 6.37 4.61 3.40
C SER A 65 6.67 5.09 2.00
N THR A 66 6.75 6.40 1.87
CA THR A 66 7.27 7.01 0.67
C THR A 66 8.71 7.35 0.98
N PRO A 67 9.67 7.05 0.11
CA PRO A 67 10.91 7.80 0.20
C PRO A 67 10.50 9.26 0.07
N GLU A 68 10.62 10.01 1.16
CA GLU A 68 10.56 11.46 1.09
C GLU A 68 11.59 11.84 0.03
N THR A 69 11.16 12.68 -0.90
CA THR A 69 12.02 13.28 -1.91
C THR A 69 13.31 13.65 -1.19
N GLN A 70 14.40 12.91 -1.44
CA GLN A 70 15.70 13.31 -0.93
C GLN A 70 15.87 14.72 -1.50
N HIS A 71 15.79 15.72 -0.64
CA HIS A 71 16.15 17.08 -1.00
C HIS A 71 17.61 16.97 -1.43
N ILE A 72 17.81 16.89 -2.75
CA ILE A 72 19.09 17.15 -3.35
C ILE A 72 19.29 18.63 -3.06
N ASP A 73 19.92 18.94 -1.94
CA ASP A 73 20.54 20.23 -1.69
C ASP A 73 21.61 20.37 -2.78
N GLN A 74 21.17 20.80 -3.96
CA GLN A 74 22.07 21.39 -4.93
C GLN A 74 22.48 22.71 -4.30
N GLY A 75 23.59 22.64 -3.55
CA GLY A 75 24.29 23.80 -3.06
C GLY A 75 24.44 24.79 -4.21
N VAL A 76 23.65 25.86 -4.15
CA VAL A 76 23.78 27.01 -5.02
C VAL A 76 25.08 27.69 -4.58
N ASN A 77 26.20 27.24 -5.13
CA ASN A 77 27.48 27.91 -5.00
C ASN A 77 27.41 29.13 -5.93
N LYS A 78 26.93 30.26 -5.40
CA LYS A 78 27.14 31.58 -6.02
C LYS A 78 28.61 31.94 -5.79
N GLN A 79 29.40 31.83 -6.86
CA GLN A 79 30.59 32.65 -7.04
C GLN A 79 30.29 33.71 -8.10
#